data_AF-A0A847SFG5-F1
#
_entry.id   AF-A0A847SFG5-F1
#
_cell.length_a   1.000
_cell.length_b   1.000
_cell.length_c   1.000
_cell.angle_alpha   90.00
_cell.angle_beta   90.00
_cell.angle_gamma   90.00
#
_symmetry.space_group_name_H-M   'P 1'
#
loop_
_entity.id
_entity.type
_entity.pdbx_description
1 polymer ?
#
loop_
_entity_poly.entity_id
_entity_poly.type
_entity_poly.pdbx_seq_one_letter_code
_entity_poly.pdbx_strand_id
1 'polypeptide(L)'
;MEAKRRWLYFLLIVANVPLGLATRWAPQYFPDLMRIYGGDVLSATCIFFGIRFLYPVTPLWKIGISNYLVCFAIELQQLYQADWAVRFRNTPAGILLGHGFLWSDCVCYAVGTLIALAIAWLLEKII
;
A
#
# COMPACT_ATOMS: atom_id res chain seq x y z
N MET A 1 3.86 -6.49 24.60
CA MET A 1 3.75 -7.13 23.27
C MET A 1 3.33 -6.14 22.18
N GLU A 2 2.34 -5.27 22.43
CA GLU A 2 1.87 -4.29 21.44
C GLU A 2 2.94 -3.29 20.98
N ALA A 3 3.73 -2.72 21.89
CA ALA A 3 4.79 -1.77 21.55
C ALA A 3 5.86 -2.37 20.62
N LYS A 4 6.26 -3.64 20.86
CA LYS A 4 7.20 -4.38 20.00
C LYS A 4 6.64 -4.57 18.59
N ARG A 5 5.34 -4.90 18.48
CA ARG A 5 4.65 -5.02 17.18
C ARG A 5 4.58 -3.68 16.46
N ARG A 6 4.22 -2.59 17.16
CA ARG A 6 4.20 -1.23 16.58
C ARG A 6 5.57 -0.84 16.01
N TRP A 7 6.65 -1.04 16.77
CA TRP A 7 8.00 -0.73 16.29
C TRP A 7 8.39 -1.53 15.06
N LEU A 8 8.04 -2.82 15.01
CA LEU A 8 8.30 -3.65 13.85
C LEU A 8 7.54 -3.17 12.60
N TYR A 9 6.23 -2.89 12.71
CA TYR A 9 5.47 -2.37 11.58
C TYR A 9 5.91 -0.96 11.17
N PHE A 10 6.37 -0.14 12.12
CA PHE A 10 6.98 1.14 11.81
C PHE A 10 8.25 0.99 10.96
N LEU A 11 9.15 0.07 11.33
CA LEU A 11 10.34 -0.23 10.54
C LEU A 11 9.98 -0.76 9.14
N LEU A 12 8.96 -1.60 9.04
CA LEU A 12 8.47 -2.07 7.74
C LEU A 12 7.96 -0.92 6.88
N ILE A 13 7.22 0.03 7.43
CA ILE A 13 6.76 1.22 6.68
C ILE A 13 7.96 2.04 6.19
N VAL A 14 8.92 2.34 7.08
CA VAL A 14 10.11 3.13 6.74
C VAL A 14 10.95 2.43 5.66
N ALA A 15 11.02 1.10 5.65
CA ALA A 15 11.70 0.34 4.60
C ALA A 15 10.89 0.27 3.28
N ASN A 16 9.56 0.25 3.36
CA ASN A 16 8.69 0.08 2.19
C ASN A 16 8.62 1.34 1.32
N VAL A 17 8.56 2.53 1.94
CA VAL A 17 8.52 3.81 1.23
C VAL A 17 9.67 3.98 0.21
N PRO A 18 10.96 3.83 0.56
CA PRO A 18 12.04 3.96 -0.40
C PRO A 18 12.02 2.86 -1.47
N LEU A 19 11.56 1.64 -1.14
CA LEU A 19 11.42 0.56 -2.13
C LEU A 19 10.35 0.89 -3.17
N GLY A 20 9.18 1.38 -2.73
CA GLY A 20 8.11 1.79 -3.63
C GLY A 20 8.46 3.01 -4.48
N LEU A 21 9.26 3.94 -3.94
CA LEU A 21 9.81 5.05 -4.73
C LEU A 21 10.87 4.57 -5.72
N ALA A 22 11.72 3.62 -5.33
CA ALA A 22 12.77 3.07 -6.20
C ALA A 22 12.20 2.42 -7.46
N THR A 23 11.05 1.73 -7.38
CA THR A 23 10.41 1.14 -8.58
C THR A 23 9.99 2.20 -9.60
N ARG A 24 9.73 3.44 -9.16
CA ARG A 24 9.34 4.57 -10.02
C ARG A 24 10.53 5.42 -10.47
N TRP A 25 11.52 5.62 -9.61
CA TRP A 25 12.70 6.46 -9.90
C TRP A 25 13.80 5.74 -10.65
N ALA A 26 13.96 4.44 -10.43
CA ALA A 26 15.04 3.65 -11.01
C ALA A 26 14.51 2.38 -11.71
N PRO A 27 13.51 2.52 -12.62
CA PRO A 27 12.83 1.40 -13.25
C PRO A 27 13.77 0.45 -14.01
N GLN A 28 14.93 0.94 -14.46
CA GLN A 28 15.96 0.17 -15.18
C GLN A 28 16.63 -0.94 -14.34
N TYR A 29 16.55 -0.88 -13.01
CA TYR A 29 17.12 -1.91 -12.13
C TYR A 29 16.11 -3.00 -11.78
N PHE A 30 14.85 -2.87 -12.21
CA PHE A 30 13.78 -3.79 -11.87
C PHE A 30 13.33 -4.60 -13.11
N PRO A 31 12.95 -5.88 -12.93
CA PRO A 31 12.31 -6.65 -13.99
C PRO A 31 11.00 -5.99 -14.45
N ASP A 32 10.57 -6.26 -15.68
CA ASP A 32 9.39 -5.61 -16.29
C ASP A 32 8.13 -5.67 -15.43
N LEU A 33 7.87 -6.79 -14.76
CA LEU A 33 6.74 -6.94 -13.83
C LEU A 33 6.80 -5.95 -12.66
N MET A 34 7.96 -5.81 -12.02
CA MET A 34 8.12 -4.89 -10.88
C MET A 34 8.16 -3.43 -11.35
N ARG A 35 8.67 -3.18 -12.55
CA ARG A 35 8.67 -1.86 -13.17
C ARG A 35 7.25 -1.34 -13.39
N ILE A 36 6.33 -2.22 -13.81
CA ILE A 36 4.95 -1.84 -14.13
C ILE A 36 4.06 -1.88 -12.89
N TYR A 37 4.12 -2.94 -12.09
CA TYR A 37 3.16 -3.20 -11.00
C TYR A 37 3.76 -3.10 -9.59
N GLY A 38 5.09 -3.06 -9.48
CA GLY A 38 5.77 -3.13 -8.18
C GLY A 38 5.42 -1.97 -7.26
N GLY A 39 5.24 -0.77 -7.82
CA GLY A 39 4.83 0.40 -7.05
C GLY A 39 3.48 0.22 -6.36
N ASP A 40 2.50 -0.36 -7.05
CA ASP A 40 1.13 -0.49 -6.54
C ASP A 40 1.01 -1.63 -5.52
N VAL A 41 1.71 -2.74 -5.77
CA VAL A 41 1.86 -3.83 -4.80
C VAL A 41 2.51 -3.32 -3.51
N LEU A 42 3.62 -2.58 -3.62
CA LEU A 42 4.33 -2.01 -2.46
C LEU A 42 3.46 -0.97 -1.73
N SER A 43 2.73 -0.13 -2.46
CA SER A 43 1.76 0.81 -1.88
C SER A 43 0.71 0.10 -1.02
N ALA A 44 0.06 -0.96 -1.53
CA ALA A 44 -0.91 -1.74 -0.76
C ALA A 44 -0.29 -2.40 0.48
N THR A 45 0.94 -2.91 0.38
CA THR A 45 1.63 -3.48 1.56
C THR A 45 1.94 -2.39 2.60
N CYS A 46 2.29 -1.18 2.16
CA CYS A 46 2.55 -0.04 3.04
C CYS A 46 1.29 0.41 3.79
N ILE A 47 0.15 0.51 3.10
CA ILE A 47 -1.15 0.83 3.74
C ILE A 47 -1.50 -0.24 4.77
N PHE A 48 -1.29 -1.53 4.45
CA PHE A 48 -1.56 -2.62 5.38
C PHE A 48 -0.74 -2.48 6.66
N PHE A 49 0.57 -2.24 6.53
CA PHE A 49 1.44 -2.04 7.68
C PHE A 49 1.04 -0.80 8.49
N GLY A 50 0.59 0.27 7.83
CA GLY A 50 0.04 1.46 8.48
C GLY A 50 -1.20 1.17 9.32
N ILE A 51 -2.19 0.46 8.76
CA ILE A 51 -3.39 0.07 9.50
C ILE A 51 -3.02 -0.85 10.66
N ARG A 52 -2.11 -1.81 10.44
CA ARG A 52 -1.65 -2.73 11.49
C ARG A 52 -0.88 -2.04 12.60
N PHE A 53 -0.11 -1.00 12.26
CA PHE A 53 0.58 -0.14 13.22
C PHE A 53 -0.40 0.62 14.13
N LEU A 54 -1.46 1.18 13.56
CA LEU A 54 -2.52 1.87 14.31
C LEU A 54 -3.36 0.91 15.17
N TYR A 55 -3.62 -0.29 14.66
CA TYR A 55 -4.47 -1.30 15.29
C TYR A 55 -3.72 -2.61 15.55
N PRO A 56 -2.81 -2.67 16.55
CA PRO A 56 -1.90 -3.81 16.80
C PRO A 56 -2.56 -5.03 17.47
N VAL A 57 -3.83 -4.92 17.90
CA VAL A 57 -4.57 -6.02 18.55
C VAL A 57 -5.68 -6.61 17.68
N THR A 58 -6.09 -5.89 16.63
CA THR A 58 -7.14 -6.33 15.71
C THR A 58 -6.69 -7.57 14.92
N PRO A 59 -7.59 -8.54 14.66
CA PRO A 59 -7.24 -9.74 13.91
C PRO A 59 -6.84 -9.41 12.47
N LEU A 60 -5.82 -10.11 11.96
CA LEU A 60 -5.20 -9.84 10.65
C LEU A 60 -6.20 -9.85 9.48
N TRP A 61 -7.19 -10.75 9.49
CA TRP A 61 -8.18 -10.80 8.42
C TRP A 61 -9.00 -9.50 8.31
N LYS A 62 -9.33 -8.85 9.44
CA LYS A 62 -10.01 -7.54 9.44
C LYS A 62 -9.12 -6.46 8.85
N ILE A 63 -7.83 -6.48 9.19
CA ILE A 63 -6.82 -5.56 8.65
C ILE A 63 -6.68 -5.75 7.13
N GLY A 64 -6.68 -7.00 6.65
CA GLY A 64 -6.65 -7.31 5.22
C GLY A 64 -7.85 -6.77 4.47
N ILE A 65 -9.07 -6.98 4.99
CA ILE A 65 -10.29 -6.44 4.38
C ILE A 65 -10.26 -4.92 4.38
N SER A 66 -9.92 -4.28 5.51
CA SER A 66 -9.86 -2.82 5.58
C SER A 66 -8.80 -2.25 4.62
N ASN A 67 -7.65 -2.93 4.50
CA ASN A 67 -6.60 -2.52 3.57
C ASN A 67 -7.10 -2.53 2.13
N TYR A 68 -7.71 -3.63 1.71
CA TYR A 68 -8.22 -3.76 0.34
C TYR A 68 -9.33 -2.75 0.06
N LEU A 69 -10.24 -2.52 1.01
CA LEU A 69 -11.27 -1.49 0.90
C LEU A 69 -10.69 -0.08 0.78
N VAL A 70 -9.64 0.25 1.54
CA VAL A 70 -8.95 1.54 1.44
C VAL A 70 -8.31 1.70 0.07
N CYS A 71 -7.58 0.69 -0.42
CA CYS A 71 -6.96 0.74 -1.74
C CYS A 71 -8.02 0.90 -2.85
N PHE A 72 -9.11 0.13 -2.77
CA PHE A 72 -10.21 0.23 -3.72
C PHE A 72 -10.93 1.59 -3.66
N ALA A 73 -11.09 2.17 -2.47
CA ALA A 73 -11.66 3.51 -2.31
C ALA A 73 -10.78 4.60 -2.93
N ILE A 74 -9.46 4.47 -2.84
CA ILE A 74 -8.50 5.37 -3.51
C ILE A 74 -8.70 5.30 -5.03
N GLU A 75 -8.81 4.10 -5.59
CA GLU A 75 -9.08 3.92 -7.03
C GLU A 75 -10.44 4.47 -7.47
N LEU A 76 -11.50 4.20 -6.70
CA LEU A 76 -12.83 4.75 -6.98
C LEU A 76 -12.82 6.29 -6.93
N GLN A 77 -12.05 6.89 -6.04
CA GLN A 77 -11.87 8.34 -5.98
C GLN A 77 -11.24 8.90 -7.26
N GLN A 78 -10.48 8.10 -8.03
CA GLN A 78 -9.92 8.54 -9.31
C GLN A 78 -10.96 8.60 -10.43
N LEU A 79 -12.08 7.88 -10.33
CA LEU A 79 -13.22 8.03 -11.25
C LEU A 79 -13.97 9.35 -11.04
N TYR A 80 -13.78 10.00 -9.90
CA TYR A 80 -14.36 11.31 -9.62
C TYR A 80 -13.54 12.44 -10.28
N GLN A 81 -14.04 12.95 -11.39
CA GLN A 81 -13.32 13.88 -12.29
C GLN A 81 -13.79 15.35 -12.17
N ALA A 82 -14.29 15.77 -11.01
CA ALA A 82 -14.61 17.19 -10.81
C ALA A 82 -13.33 18.05 -10.83
N ASP A 83 -13.42 19.28 -11.37
CA ASP A 83 -12.27 20.17 -11.59
C ASP A 83 -11.44 20.43 -10.31
N TRP A 84 -12.10 20.58 -9.16
CA TRP A 84 -11.43 20.79 -7.89
C TRP A 84 -10.61 19.55 -7.45
N ALA A 85 -11.13 18.35 -7.71
CA ALA A 85 -10.48 17.09 -7.36
C ALA A 85 -9.31 16.78 -8.28
N VAL A 86 -9.44 17.09 -9.58
CA VAL A 86 -8.34 17.01 -10.55
C VAL A 86 -7.23 18.00 -10.18
N ARG A 87 -7.58 19.25 -9.86
CA ARG A 87 -6.62 20.27 -9.40
C ARG A 87 -5.86 19.84 -8.15
N PHE A 88 -6.56 19.22 -7.19
CA PHE A 88 -5.93 18.69 -5.98
C PHE A 88 -4.97 17.54 -6.29
N ARG A 89 -5.36 16.60 -7.15
CA ARG A 89 -4.50 15.49 -7.60
C ARG A 89 -3.24 15.98 -8.32
N ASN A 90 -3.30 17.10 -9.01
CA ASN A 90 -2.14 17.69 -9.68
C ASN A 90 -1.18 18.45 -8.74
N THR A 91 -1.43 18.46 -7.43
CA THR A 91 -0.46 18.96 -6.44
C THR A 91 0.56 17.87 -6.08
N PRO A 92 1.74 18.21 -5.52
CA PRO A 92 2.71 17.21 -5.06
C PRO A 92 2.14 16.20 -4.06
N ALA A 93 1.14 16.61 -3.26
CA ALA A 93 0.43 15.74 -2.33
C ALA A 93 -0.54 14.78 -3.03
N GLY A 94 -1.03 15.15 -4.22
CA GLY A 94 -1.95 14.36 -5.03
C GLY A 94 -1.32 13.13 -5.69
N ILE A 95 0.01 13.05 -5.73
CA ILE A 95 0.76 11.85 -6.17
C ILE A 95 0.37 10.62 -5.34
N LEU A 96 -0.02 10.82 -4.07
CA LEU A 96 -0.50 9.76 -3.18
C LEU A 96 -1.88 9.22 -3.58
N LEU A 97 -2.66 9.98 -4.34
CA LEU A 97 -4.04 9.64 -4.73
C LEU A 97 -4.15 9.01 -6.13
N GLY A 98 -3.06 9.01 -6.90
CA GLY A 98 -3.03 8.48 -8.27
C GLY A 98 -3.75 9.37 -9.29
N HIS A 99 -3.51 9.11 -10.58
CA HIS A 99 -3.95 9.97 -11.68
C HIS A 99 -4.88 9.29 -12.71
N GLY A 100 -5.23 8.02 -12.53
CA GLY A 100 -6.13 7.33 -13.46
C GLY A 100 -6.44 5.90 -13.03
N PHE A 101 -7.72 5.53 -13.12
CA PHE A 101 -8.21 4.23 -12.70
C PHE A 101 -7.75 3.12 -13.65
N LEU A 102 -7.09 2.10 -13.11
CA LEU A 102 -6.76 0.88 -13.85
C LEU A 102 -7.24 -0.36 -13.09
N TRP A 103 -7.92 -1.26 -13.80
CA TRP A 103 -8.35 -2.55 -13.23
C TRP A 103 -7.16 -3.42 -12.78
N SER A 104 -5.99 -3.26 -13.41
CA SER A 104 -4.76 -3.91 -12.98
C SER A 104 -4.41 -3.54 -11.54
N ASP A 105 -4.72 -2.33 -11.10
CA ASP A 105 -4.30 -1.82 -9.81
C ASP A 105 -5.11 -2.49 -8.71
N CYS A 106 -6.40 -2.77 -8.96
CA CYS A 106 -7.22 -3.60 -8.09
C CYS A 106 -6.59 -4.99 -7.86
N VAL A 107 -6.06 -5.61 -8.91
CA VAL A 107 -5.37 -6.91 -8.81
C VAL A 107 -4.06 -6.76 -8.05
N CYS A 108 -3.27 -5.72 -8.34
CA CYS A 108 -2.02 -5.43 -7.64
C CYS A 108 -2.24 -5.19 -6.14
N TYR A 109 -3.30 -4.48 -5.77
CA TYR A 109 -3.65 -4.26 -4.37
C TYR A 109 -4.15 -5.52 -3.68
N ALA A 110 -4.87 -6.41 -4.37
CA ALA A 110 -5.22 -7.73 -3.84
C ALA A 110 -3.94 -8.53 -3.55
N VAL A 111 -3.01 -8.60 -4.51
CA VAL A 111 -1.73 -9.30 -4.36
C VAL A 111 -0.90 -8.69 -3.23
N GLY A 112 -0.76 -7.37 -3.18
CA GLY A 112 -0.06 -6.66 -2.12
C GLY A 112 -0.67 -6.91 -0.74
N THR A 113 -2.01 -6.93 -0.64
CA THR A 113 -2.70 -7.26 0.61
C THR A 113 -2.40 -8.68 1.07
N LEU A 114 -2.42 -9.65 0.15
CA LEU A 114 -2.11 -11.05 0.47
C LEU A 114 -0.65 -11.23 0.92
N ILE A 115 0.29 -10.55 0.25
CA ILE A 115 1.70 -10.54 0.65
C ILE A 115 1.86 -9.96 2.05
N ALA A 116 1.24 -8.80 2.32
CA ALA A 116 1.32 -8.17 3.63
C ALA A 116 0.71 -9.04 4.74
N LEU A 117 -0.43 -9.70 4.46
CA LEU A 117 -1.04 -10.68 5.36
C LEU A 117 -0.11 -11.85 5.66
N ALA A 118 0.55 -12.41 4.65
CA ALA A 118 1.50 -13.51 4.83
C ALA A 118 2.71 -13.09 5.68
N ILE A 119 3.28 -11.91 5.40
CA ILE A 119 4.38 -11.33 6.18
C ILE A 119 3.95 -11.12 7.63
N ALA A 120 2.79 -10.49 7.85
CA ALA A 120 2.25 -10.22 9.18
C ALA A 120 2.01 -11.52 9.97
N TRP A 121 1.43 -12.54 9.32
CA TRP A 121 1.19 -13.83 9.94
C TRP A 121 2.49 -14.53 10.36
N LEU A 122 3.52 -14.49 9.49
CA LEU A 122 4.83 -15.07 9.80
C LEU A 122 5.52 -14.32 10.95
N LEU A 123 5.54 -12.99 10.92
CA LEU A 123 6.21 -12.18 11.94
C LEU A 123 5.54 -12.31 13.30
N GLU A 124 4.20 -12.35 13.34
CA GLU A 124 3.46 -12.48 14.59
C GLU A 124 3.51 -13.89 15.21
N LYS A 125 3.92 -14.89 14.43
CA LYS A 125 4.19 -16.24 14.94
C LYS A 125 5.55 -16.34 15.63
N ILE A 126 6.50 -15.48 15.25
CA ILE A 126 7.88 -15.47 15.76
C ILE A 126 8.01 -14.62 17.05
N ILE A 127 7.09 -13.67 17.27
CA ILE A 127 7.14 -12.67 18.36
C ILE A 127 6.18 -13.00 19.49
#